data_AF-A0A4S4M4V3-F1
#
_entry.id   AF-A0A4S4M4V3-F1
#
_cell.length_a   1.000
_cell.length_b   1.000
_cell.length_c   1.000
_cell.angle_alpha   90.00
_cell.angle_beta   90.00
_cell.angle_gamma   90.00
#
_symmetry.space_group_name_H-M   'P 1'
#
loop_
_entity.id
_entity.type
_entity.pdbx_description
1 polymer ?
#
loop_
_entity_poly.entity_id
_entity_poly.type
_entity_poly.pdbx_seq_one_letter_code
_entity_poly.pdbx_strand_id
1 'polypeptide(L)'
;MGHSSQVVVRSSSTNKIMTLFSETSDLQAEKRGNFVVVGCVEGSKVVSWSLNALNNAETLRLLASIELACYKCKQAIGDPRTHYKSRRKIDRAIKDDRRKRHRRRKDQDAMVEAFSRQALNEPMEPVPIQ
;
A
#
# COMPACT_ATOMS: atom_id res chain seq x y z
N MET A 1 10.59 27.01 -17.54
CA MET A 1 11.23 25.69 -17.44
C MET A 1 11.09 25.21 -16.00
N GLY A 2 10.06 24.41 -15.69
CA GLY A 2 9.77 23.99 -14.32
C GLY A 2 10.51 22.69 -13.99
N HIS A 3 11.30 22.66 -12.92
CA HIS A 3 11.89 21.43 -12.41
C HIS A 3 10.76 20.47 -11.99
N SER A 4 10.58 19.37 -12.73
CA SER A 4 9.69 18.28 -12.31
C SER A 4 10.40 17.47 -11.23
N SER A 5 10.04 17.68 -9.97
CA SER A 5 10.56 16.88 -8.86
C SER A 5 9.97 15.47 -8.92
N GLN A 6 10.82 14.45 -8.76
CA GLN A 6 10.43 13.05 -8.83
C GLN A 6 11.21 12.23 -7.81
N VAL A 7 10.54 11.24 -7.21
CA VAL A 7 11.16 10.21 -6.37
C VAL A 7 11.25 8.93 -7.19
N VAL A 8 12.46 8.45 -7.44
CA VAL A 8 12.71 7.23 -8.22
C VAL A 8 13.20 6.13 -7.28
N VAL A 9 12.48 5.02 -7.23
CA VAL A 9 12.89 3.84 -6.47
C VAL A 9 13.57 2.87 -7.44
N ARG A 10 14.81 2.49 -7.11
CA ARG A 10 15.61 1.55 -7.92
C ARG A 10 16.00 0.33 -7.12
N SER A 11 16.12 -0.79 -7.82
CA SER A 11 16.77 -1.98 -7.29
C SER A 11 18.24 -1.68 -7.03
N SER A 12 18.71 -1.93 -5.81
CA SER A 12 20.13 -1.72 -5.44
C SER A 12 21.09 -2.60 -6.25
N SER A 13 20.69 -3.84 -6.56
CA SER A 13 21.55 -4.79 -7.27
C SER A 13 21.61 -4.59 -8.78
N THR A 14 20.53 -4.10 -9.40
CA THR A 14 20.43 -4.00 -10.87
C THR A 14 20.30 -2.57 -11.38
N ASN A 15 20.16 -1.58 -10.49
CA ASN A 15 19.81 -0.20 -10.81
C ASN A 15 18.52 -0.02 -11.63
N LYS A 16 17.74 -1.08 -11.86
CA LYS A 16 16.46 -0.99 -12.57
C LYS A 16 15.45 -0.18 -11.77
N ILE A 17 14.72 0.68 -12.45
CA ILE A 17 13.62 1.46 -11.85
C ILE A 17 12.48 0.49 -11.52
N MET A 18 12.09 0.49 -10.24
CA MET A 18 10.96 -0.30 -9.75
C MET A 18 9.67 0.52 -9.78
N THR A 19 9.75 1.78 -9.35
CA THR A 19 8.62 2.71 -9.36
C THR A 19 9.12 4.15 -9.35
N LEU A 20 8.25 5.07 -9.78
CA LEU A 20 8.50 6.50 -9.81
C LEU A 20 7.27 7.23 -9.26
N PHE A 21 7.51 8.20 -8.38
CA PHE A 21 6.49 9.08 -7.82
C PHE A 21 6.75 10.52 -8.25
N SER A 22 5.73 11.23 -8.68
CA SER A 22 5.83 12.61 -9.17
C SER A 22 4.52 13.37 -8.98
N GLU A 23 4.46 14.62 -9.44
CA GLU A 23 3.24 15.44 -9.42
C GLU A 23 2.03 14.77 -10.11
N THR A 24 2.24 13.84 -11.03
CA THR A 24 1.13 13.13 -11.70
C THR A 24 0.68 11.88 -10.96
N SER A 25 1.37 11.47 -9.89
CA SER A 25 1.06 10.26 -9.14
C SER A 25 -0.14 10.47 -8.21
N ASP A 26 -1.14 9.60 -8.33
CA ASP A 26 -2.30 9.57 -7.44
C ASP A 26 -1.99 8.70 -6.22
N LEU A 27 -1.33 9.28 -5.22
CA LEU A 27 -0.84 8.53 -4.07
C LEU A 27 -1.18 9.13 -2.71
N GLN A 28 -1.02 8.29 -1.69
CA GLN A 28 -1.00 8.64 -0.27
C GLN A 28 0.23 8.02 0.37
N ALA A 29 0.99 8.79 1.15
CA ALA A 29 2.12 8.31 1.93
C ALA A 29 1.83 8.47 3.43
N GLU A 30 2.24 7.50 4.25
CA GLU A 30 2.13 7.55 5.70
C GLU A 30 3.35 6.93 6.38
N LYS A 31 3.77 7.48 7.53
CA LYS A 31 4.83 6.91 8.36
C LYS A 31 4.27 5.80 9.27
N ARG A 32 4.98 4.68 9.37
CA ARG A 32 4.71 3.55 10.28
C ARG A 32 5.99 2.99 10.85
N GLY A 33 6.34 3.39 12.08
CA GLY A 33 7.65 3.06 12.64
C GLY A 33 8.76 3.64 11.76
N ASN A 34 9.64 2.77 11.26
CA ASN A 34 10.74 3.10 10.33
C ASN A 34 10.36 2.92 8.85
N PHE A 35 9.09 2.65 8.56
CA PHE A 35 8.59 2.52 7.19
C PHE A 35 7.83 3.77 6.75
N VAL A 36 7.98 4.11 5.48
CA VAL A 36 7.02 4.94 4.74
C VAL A 36 6.18 4.01 3.88
N VAL A 37 4.89 3.94 4.16
CA VAL A 37 3.94 3.17 3.35
C VAL A 37 3.32 4.10 2.33
N VAL A 38 3.45 3.76 1.05
CA VAL A 38 2.93 4.54 -0.08
C VAL A 38 1.86 3.70 -0.78
N GLY A 39 0.62 4.16 -0.76
CA GLY A 39 -0.45 3.63 -1.60
C GLY A 39 -0.58 4.48 -2.86
N CYS A 40 -0.52 3.87 -4.04
CA CYS A 40 -0.69 4.52 -5.34
C CYS A 40 -1.90 3.92 -6.06
N VAL A 41 -2.72 4.75 -6.69
CA VAL A 41 -3.80 4.32 -7.57
C VAL A 41 -3.27 4.29 -9.00
N GLU A 42 -3.21 3.10 -9.59
CA GLU A 42 -2.77 2.86 -10.96
C GLU A 42 -3.93 2.27 -11.77
N GLY A 43 -4.59 3.13 -12.55
CA GLY A 43 -5.82 2.79 -13.25
C GLY A 43 -6.92 2.36 -12.27
N SER A 44 -7.33 1.10 -12.32
CA SER A 44 -8.36 0.52 -11.45
C SER A 44 -7.81 -0.21 -10.22
N LYS A 45 -6.49 -0.25 -10.04
CA LYS A 45 -5.82 -1.02 -8.99
C LYS A 45 -5.11 -0.08 -8.01
N VAL A 46 -4.98 -0.56 -6.77
CA VAL A 46 -4.12 0.08 -5.77
C VAL A 46 -2.85 -0.74 -5.64
N VAL A 47 -1.70 -0.11 -5.85
CA VAL A 47 -0.38 -0.66 -5.58
C VAL A 47 0.13 -0.08 -4.27
N SER A 48 0.67 -0.91 -3.38
CA SER A 48 1.17 -0.47 -2.08
C SER A 48 2.65 -0.81 -1.96
N TRP A 49 3.45 0.18 -1.61
CA TRP A 49 4.88 0.07 -1.34
C TRP A 49 5.15 0.31 0.15
N SER A 50 6.08 -0.44 0.72
CA SER A 50 6.57 -0.22 2.09
C SER A 50 8.07 0.02 2.00
N LEU A 51 8.48 1.28 2.18
CA LEU A 51 9.88 1.71 2.06
C LEU A 51 10.49 1.77 3.46
N ASN A 52 11.48 0.93 3.73
CA ASN A 52 12.19 0.94 5.01
C ASN A 52 13.27 2.02 5.01
N ALA A 53 13.34 2.80 6.07
CA ALA A 53 14.41 3.75 6.32
C ALA A 53 15.24 3.32 7.54
N LEU A 54 16.50 3.76 7.60
CA LEU A 54 17.44 3.29 8.62
C LEU A 54 17.09 3.78 10.04
N ASN A 55 16.42 4.92 10.15
CA ASN A 55 16.03 5.52 11.43
C ASN A 55 14.85 6.50 11.25
N ASN A 56 14.37 7.04 12.36
CA ASN A 56 13.22 7.95 12.36
C ASN A 56 13.47 9.23 11.53
N ALA A 57 14.66 9.82 11.63
CA ALA A 57 15.01 11.04 10.89
C ALA A 57 15.03 10.82 9.37
N GLU A 58 15.61 9.71 8.92
CA GLU A 58 15.56 9.28 7.51
C GLU A 58 14.13 9.00 7.06
N THR A 59 13.31 8.41 7.92
CA THR A 59 11.89 8.14 7.62
C THR A 59 11.12 9.43 7.37
N LEU A 60 11.33 10.45 8.22
CA LEU A 60 10.69 11.76 8.06
C LEU A 60 11.19 12.49 6.81
N ARG A 61 12.50 12.45 6.54
CA ARG A 61 13.08 13.02 5.31
C ARG A 61 12.51 12.36 4.05
N LEU A 62 12.38 11.03 4.05
CA LEU A 62 11.80 10.30 2.93
C LEU A 62 10.32 10.68 2.73
N LEU A 63 9.54 10.71 3.81
CA LEU A 63 8.13 11.10 3.75
C LEU A 63 7.97 12.51 3.15
N ALA A 64 8.71 13.48 3.69
CA ALA A 64 8.67 14.86 3.22
C ALA A 64 9.10 14.98 1.75
N SER A 65 10.11 14.20 1.32
CA SER A 65 10.58 14.19 -0.07
C SER A 65 9.49 13.68 -1.03
N ILE A 66 8.78 12.62 -0.64
CA ILE A 66 7.67 12.07 -1.43
C ILE A 66 6.52 13.08 -1.49
N GLU A 67 6.12 13.65 -0.35
CA GLU A 67 5.03 14.64 -0.29
C GLU A 67 5.35 15.86 -1.16
N LEU A 68 6.56 16.39 -1.08
CA LEU A 68 6.98 17.55 -1.86
C LEU A 68 7.04 17.25 -3.36
N ALA A 69 7.62 16.12 -3.76
CA ALA A 69 7.73 15.74 -5.17
C ALA A 69 6.37 15.44 -5.82
N CYS A 70 5.42 14.96 -5.04
CA CYS A 70 4.09 14.57 -5.53
C CYS A 70 3.02 15.62 -5.26
N TYR A 71 3.39 16.77 -4.68
CA TYR A 71 2.44 17.84 -4.41
C TYR A 71 1.96 18.48 -5.71
N LYS A 72 0.66 18.38 -5.99
CA LYS A 72 0.00 18.92 -7.19
C LYS A 72 -0.20 20.44 -7.11
N CYS A 73 0.90 21.18 -7.00
CA CYS A 73 0.88 22.64 -6.79
C CYS A 73 0.04 23.38 -7.85
N LYS A 74 0.18 23.02 -9.13
CA LYS A 74 -0.55 23.67 -10.23
C LYS A 74 -2.07 23.47 -10.15
N GLN A 75 -2.52 22.25 -9.81
CA GLN A 75 -3.95 21.96 -9.66
C GLN A 75 -4.52 22.56 -8.37
N ALA A 76 -3.73 22.58 -7.29
CA ALA A 76 -4.13 23.19 -6.03
C ALA A 76 -4.36 24.71 -6.15
N ILE A 77 -3.59 25.39 -7.01
CA ILE A 77 -3.72 26.83 -7.26
C ILE A 77 -4.83 27.13 -8.29
N GLY A 78 -4.92 26.34 -9.37
CA GLY A 78 -5.85 26.59 -10.48
C GLY A 78 -7.32 26.21 -10.20
N ASP A 79 -7.56 25.11 -9.48
CA ASP A 79 -8.92 24.70 -9.04
C ASP A 79 -8.85 23.92 -7.72
N PRO A 80 -8.87 24.64 -6.58
CA PRO A 80 -8.77 24.02 -5.26
C PRO A 80 -9.89 22.99 -5.00
N ARG A 81 -11.13 23.27 -5.43
CA ARG A 81 -12.29 22.43 -5.10
C ARG A 81 -12.20 21.07 -5.79
N THR A 82 -11.80 21.06 -7.06
CA THR A 82 -11.61 19.81 -7.81
C THR A 82 -10.40 19.04 -7.30
N HIS A 83 -9.33 19.74 -6.91
CA HIS A 83 -8.16 19.13 -6.28
C HIS A 83 -8.52 18.38 -4.98
N TYR A 84 -9.28 18.99 -4.07
CA TYR A 84 -9.73 18.32 -2.84
C TYR A 84 -10.64 17.11 -3.11
N LYS A 85 -11.54 17.21 -4.11
CA LYS A 85 -12.40 16.08 -4.50
C LYS A 85 -11.58 14.90 -5.04
N SER A 86 -10.59 15.18 -5.89
CA SER A 86 -9.69 14.14 -6.43
C SER A 86 -8.90 13.46 -5.31
N ARG A 87 -8.29 14.24 -4.41
CA ARG A 87 -7.55 13.70 -3.26
C ARG A 87 -8.40 12.79 -2.38
N ARG A 88 -9.65 13.20 -2.08
CA ARG A 88 -10.59 12.35 -1.33
C ARG A 88 -10.95 11.05 -2.05
N LYS A 89 -11.01 11.04 -3.38
CA LYS A 89 -11.26 9.81 -4.15
C LYS A 89 -10.08 8.84 -4.04
N ILE A 90 -8.85 9.37 -4.12
CA ILE A 90 -7.61 8.59 -3.96
C ILE A 90 -7.57 7.98 -2.55
N ASP A 91 -7.77 8.78 -1.50
CA ASP A 91 -7.79 8.30 -0.12
C ASP A 91 -8.83 7.19 0.10
N ARG A 92 -10.03 7.34 -0.49
CA ARG A 92 -11.08 6.31 -0.42
C ARG A 92 -10.68 5.02 -1.13
N ALA A 93 -10.16 5.12 -2.35
CA ALA A 93 -9.74 3.96 -3.13
C ALA A 93 -8.68 3.14 -2.38
N ILE A 94 -7.66 3.81 -1.82
CA ILE A 94 -6.59 3.17 -1.04
C ILE A 94 -7.15 2.54 0.24
N LYS A 95 -8.02 3.26 0.96
CA LYS A 95 -8.64 2.74 2.20
C LYS A 95 -9.52 1.52 1.96
N ASP A 96 -10.33 1.55 0.91
CA ASP A 96 -11.24 0.45 0.58
C ASP A 96 -10.49 -0.78 0.07
N ASP A 97 -9.45 -0.60 -0.75
CA ASP A 97 -8.58 -1.70 -1.14
C ASP A 97 -7.85 -2.32 0.06
N ARG A 98 -7.34 -1.49 0.99
CA ARG A 98 -6.77 -1.98 2.25
C ARG A 98 -7.76 -2.81 3.07
N ARG A 99 -9.01 -2.35 3.20
CA ARG A 99 -10.08 -3.10 3.88
C ARG A 99 -10.34 -4.43 3.20
N LYS A 100 -10.39 -4.45 1.86
CA LYS A 100 -10.60 -5.67 1.06
C LYS A 100 -9.44 -6.66 1.22
N ARG A 101 -8.18 -6.19 1.23
CA ARG A 101 -7.02 -7.05 1.50
C ARG A 101 -7.05 -7.63 2.92
N HIS A 102 -7.41 -6.82 3.91
CA HIS A 102 -7.50 -7.28 5.30
C HIS A 102 -8.60 -8.33 5.49
N ARG A 103 -9.78 -8.12 4.90
CA ARG A 103 -10.87 -9.10 4.93
C ARG A 103 -10.45 -10.43 4.30
N ARG A 104 -9.85 -10.41 3.10
CA ARG A 104 -9.35 -11.62 2.42
C ARG A 104 -8.33 -12.38 3.26
N ARG A 105 -7.42 -11.68 3.94
CA ARG A 105 -6.45 -12.32 4.85
C ARG A 105 -7.16 -12.97 6.04
N LYS A 106 -8.09 -12.26 6.68
CA LYS A 106 -8.87 -12.81 7.78
C LYS A 106 -9.66 -14.05 7.37
N ASP A 107 -10.33 -14.01 6.22
CA ASP A 107 -11.12 -15.14 5.71
C ASP A 107 -10.22 -16.35 5.39
N GLN A 108 -9.01 -16.11 4.86
CA GLN A 108 -8.01 -17.13 4.63
C GLN A 108 -7.50 -17.73 5.95
N ASP A 109 -7.15 -16.91 6.94
CA ASP A 109 -6.68 -17.38 8.25
C ASP A 109 -7.75 -18.22 8.95
N ALA A 110 -9.03 -17.81 8.89
CA ALA A 110 -10.16 -18.55 9.44
C ALA A 110 -10.36 -19.91 8.76
N MET A 111 -10.18 -19.98 7.43
CA MET A 111 -10.23 -21.25 6.70
C MET A 111 -9.10 -22.19 7.13
N VAL A 112 -7.87 -21.68 7.23
CA VAL A 112 -6.71 -22.46 7.70
C VAL A 112 -6.95 -22.99 9.12
N GLU A 113 -7.48 -22.16 10.01
CA GLU A 113 -7.82 -22.57 11.38
C GLU A 113 -8.89 -23.67 11.42
N ALA A 114 -9.93 -23.57 10.60
CA ALA A 114 -10.98 -24.60 10.51
C ALA A 114 -10.41 -25.96 10.05
N PHE A 115 -9.55 -25.98 9.03
CA PHE A 115 -8.89 -27.22 8.58
C PHE A 115 -7.95 -27.80 9.63
N SER A 116 -7.24 -26.93 10.36
CA SER A 116 -6.31 -27.37 11.42
C SER A 116 -7.04 -28.06 12.57
N ARG A 117 -8.28 -27.65 12.87
CA ARG A 117 -9.14 -28.26 13.90
C ARG A 117 -9.73 -29.61 13.50
N GLN A 118 -9.82 -29.93 12.21
CA GLN A 118 -10.44 -31.17 11.72
C GLN A 118 -9.48 -32.38 11.69
N ALA A 119 -8.18 -32.21 11.93
CA ALA A 119 -7.18 -33.23 11.57
C ALA A 119 -6.74 -34.22 12.68
N LEU A 120 -7.35 -34.29 13.86
CA LEU A 120 -6.85 -35.20 14.93
C LEU A 120 -7.88 -35.98 15.76
N ASN A 121 -9.19 -35.86 15.49
CA ASN A 121 -10.22 -36.58 16.27
C ASN A 121 -11.15 -37.42 15.37
N GLU A 122 -10.62 -38.43 14.71
CA GLU A 122 -11.39 -39.63 14.37
C GLU A 122 -10.49 -40.86 14.57
N PRO A 123 -10.51 -41.52 15.76
CA PRO A 123 -10.28 -42.95 15.77
C PRO A 123 -11.46 -43.58 15.04
N MET A 124 -11.24 -43.97 13.79
CA MET A 124 -12.16 -44.78 13.02
C MET A 124 -12.33 -46.10 13.77
N GLU A 125 -13.39 -46.24 14.57
CA GLU A 125 -13.71 -47.49 15.24
C GLU A 125 -13.97 -48.56 14.17
N PRO A 126 -13.28 -49.73 14.23
CA PRO A 126 -13.54 -50.80 13.29
C PRO A 126 -14.94 -51.35 13.54
N VAL A 127 -15.80 -51.26 12.51
CA VAL A 127 -17.14 -51.82 12.51
C VAL A 127 -17.04 -53.34 12.76
N PRO A 128 -17.65 -53.90 13.82
CA PRO A 128 -17.66 -55.34 14.01
C PRO A 128 -18.59 -55.97 12.97
N ILE A 129 -18.03 -56.87 12.16
CA ILE A 129 -18.80 -57.71 11.25
C ILE A 129 -19.37 -58.85 12.10
N GLN A 130 -20.70 -58.88 12.27
CA GLN A 130 -21.44 -60.03 12.82
C GLN A 130 -21.73 -61.06 11.73
#